data_AF-H9GUR1-F1
#
_entry.id   AF-H9GUR1-F1
#
_cell.length_a   1.000
_cell.length_b   1.000
_cell.length_c   1.000
_cell.angle_alpha   90.00
_cell.angle_beta   90.00
_cell.angle_gamma   90.00
#
_symmetry.space_group_name_H-M   'P 1'
#
loop_
_entity.id
_entity.type
_entity.pdbx_description
1 polymer ?
#
loop_
_entity_poly.entity_id
_entity_poly.type
_entity_poly.pdbx_seq_one_letter_code
_entity_poly.pdbx_strand_id
1 'polypeptide(L)'
;MAQVHIQAPLSSSSSSSSVAGEESRRLPNPARDRMAGGRLLDSQSLDGISQVYGASKAQEGRRATISSALELEGTVSHDGDLTHFVANNLQMKIKMSSRGSLEDTETTTAAASASSSQLSARSKVADIPPVDPQVIRDLEQLTQDVAQKVDQMLQALNGSIQNMTALSVGYIQTYRDAVDGLGESVDMSIKGMYTLMARCEELDRSMQPVHALAKQIREIKRTLEIFEALCK
;
A
#
# COMPACT_ATOMS: atom_id res chain seq x y z
N MET A 1 -12.96 -52.42 27.48
CA MET A 1 -12.91 -51.28 26.53
C MET A 1 -12.37 -50.09 27.32
N ALA A 2 -11.05 -50.07 27.56
CA ALA A 2 -10.07 -49.28 26.81
C ALA A 2 -10.20 -47.77 27.10
N GLN A 3 -9.71 -47.38 28.29
CA GLN A 3 -9.46 -46.01 28.70
C GLN A 3 -7.97 -45.73 28.41
N VAL A 4 -7.68 -44.91 27.39
CA VAL A 4 -6.30 -44.54 27.05
C VAL A 4 -5.98 -43.22 27.74
N HIS A 5 -5.20 -43.33 28.79
CA HIS A 5 -4.54 -42.23 29.52
C HIS A 5 -3.23 -41.94 28.79
N ILE A 6 -3.06 -40.74 28.20
CA ILE A 6 -1.81 -40.35 27.55
C ILE A 6 -0.90 -39.68 28.59
N GLN A 7 0.16 -40.43 28.91
CA GLN A 7 1.30 -40.11 29.75
C GLN A 7 2.15 -38.99 29.12
N ALA A 8 2.42 -37.91 29.86
CA ALA A 8 3.51 -36.98 29.55
C ALA A 8 4.83 -37.49 30.17
N PRO A 9 5.97 -37.47 29.48
CA PRO A 9 7.25 -37.77 30.11
C PRO A 9 7.89 -36.50 30.69
N LEU A 10 8.07 -36.54 32.01
CA LEU A 10 9.05 -35.71 32.72
C LEU A 10 10.46 -36.20 32.34
N SER A 11 11.33 -35.28 31.96
CA SER A 11 12.78 -35.51 32.03
C SER A 11 13.47 -34.29 32.63
N SER A 12 14.03 -34.55 33.79
CA SER A 12 14.98 -33.74 34.55
C SER A 12 16.28 -33.56 33.79
N SER A 13 16.82 -32.34 33.74
CA SER A 13 18.26 -32.15 33.85
C SER A 13 18.60 -30.78 34.43
N SER A 14 19.56 -30.85 35.34
CA SER A 14 20.07 -29.87 36.27
C SER A 14 21.10 -28.92 35.65
N SER A 15 21.05 -27.67 36.08
CA SER A 15 22.16 -26.79 36.51
C SER A 15 23.46 -26.76 35.71
N SER A 16 23.82 -25.57 35.19
CA SER A 16 25.13 -24.92 35.44
C SER A 16 25.13 -23.49 34.91
N SER A 17 25.19 -22.54 35.83
CA SER A 17 25.34 -21.10 35.60
C SER A 17 26.78 -20.64 35.78
N SER A 18 27.22 -19.74 34.90
CA SER A 18 28.17 -18.65 35.10
C SER A 18 29.61 -18.94 35.55
N VAL A 19 30.56 -18.65 34.66
CA VAL A 19 31.82 -17.96 35.03
C VAL A 19 32.15 -16.93 33.93
N ALA A 20 32.26 -15.67 34.35
CA ALA A 20 32.74 -14.54 33.57
C ALA A 20 34.27 -14.52 33.53
N GLY A 21 34.86 -14.01 32.45
CA GLY A 21 36.30 -13.76 32.36
C GLY A 21 36.71 -13.27 30.98
N GLU A 22 37.19 -12.03 30.94
CA GLU A 22 37.74 -11.26 29.82
C GLU A 22 38.76 -12.00 28.94
N GLU A 23 38.75 -11.76 27.62
CA GLU A 23 39.96 -11.24 26.95
C GLU A 23 39.63 -10.52 25.63
N SER A 24 40.13 -9.29 25.57
CA SER A 24 40.14 -8.34 24.47
C SER A 24 41.02 -8.80 23.31
N ARG A 25 40.48 -8.93 22.09
CA ARG A 25 41.26 -8.65 20.86
C ARG A 25 40.42 -7.94 19.80
N ARG A 26 40.73 -6.66 19.65
CA ARG A 26 40.31 -5.79 18.55
C ARG A 26 40.97 -6.21 17.22
N LEU A 27 40.16 -6.11 16.17
CA LEU A 27 40.32 -5.98 14.70
C LEU A 27 41.72 -5.64 14.11
N PRO A 28 41.93 -5.85 12.80
CA PRO A 28 41.57 -4.76 11.87
C PRO A 28 40.83 -5.22 10.60
N ASN A 29 39.82 -4.43 10.26
CA ASN A 29 39.14 -4.40 8.97
C ASN A 29 39.88 -3.35 8.10
N PRO A 30 40.41 -3.67 6.90
CA PRO A 30 41.00 -2.65 6.03
C PRO A 30 39.93 -2.05 5.11
N ALA A 31 39.54 -0.81 5.44
CA ALA A 31 38.84 0.07 4.52
C ALA A 31 39.84 0.98 3.80
N ARG A 32 39.57 1.19 2.50
CA ARG A 32 39.86 2.37 1.63
C ARG A 32 40.95 2.22 0.55
N ASP A 33 40.51 2.29 -0.71
CA ASP A 33 40.76 3.42 -1.61
C ASP A 33 39.64 3.46 -2.70
N ARG A 34 38.84 4.54 -2.79
CA ARG A 34 38.88 5.64 -3.81
C ARG A 34 38.71 5.12 -5.25
N MET A 35 37.80 5.58 -6.12
CA MET A 35 37.10 6.86 -6.30
C MET A 35 36.29 6.75 -7.61
N ALA A 36 35.01 7.15 -7.65
CA ALA A 36 34.33 7.68 -8.86
C ALA A 36 32.93 8.15 -8.50
N GLY A 37 32.62 9.40 -8.84
CA GLY A 37 31.46 10.14 -8.34
C GLY A 37 30.12 9.76 -8.97
N GLY A 38 29.08 9.92 -8.16
CA GLY A 38 27.70 10.09 -8.60
C GLY A 38 27.07 11.16 -7.70
N ARG A 39 26.99 12.39 -8.21
CA ARG A 39 26.17 13.45 -7.61
C ARG A 39 24.71 13.05 -7.82
N LEU A 40 23.96 12.85 -6.75
CA LEU A 40 22.52 13.01 -6.80
C LEU A 40 22.15 13.99 -5.69
N LEU A 41 21.53 15.07 -6.16
CA LEU A 41 21.28 16.31 -5.46
C LEU A 41 20.17 16.13 -4.41
N ASP A 42 20.29 16.95 -3.38
CA ASP A 42 19.35 17.17 -2.28
C ASP A 42 17.88 17.23 -2.71
N SER A 43 17.05 16.40 -2.07
CA SER A 43 15.60 16.63 -2.01
C SER A 43 15.33 17.64 -0.90
N GLN A 44 15.21 18.90 -1.32
CA GLN A 44 14.78 20.03 -0.51
C GLN A 44 13.35 19.83 0.02
N SER A 45 13.13 20.32 1.24
CA SER A 45 11.85 20.35 1.97
C SER A 45 10.72 20.99 1.14
N LEU A 46 9.55 20.35 1.13
CA LEU A 46 8.30 20.80 0.50
C LEU A 46 7.56 21.84 1.36
N ASP A 47 8.20 22.96 1.71
CA ASP A 47 7.56 24.05 2.49
C ASP A 47 7.08 25.23 1.63
N GLY A 48 7.18 25.13 0.29
CA GLY A 48 6.99 26.28 -0.62
C GLY A 48 5.60 26.50 -1.21
N ILE A 49 4.60 25.63 -0.98
CA ILE A 49 3.32 25.71 -1.73
C ILE A 49 2.20 26.47 -0.99
N SER A 50 2.44 26.95 0.23
CA SER A 50 1.43 27.67 1.03
C SER A 50 1.37 29.19 0.75
N GLN A 51 2.27 29.72 -0.08
CA GLN A 51 2.46 31.17 -0.26
C GLN A 51 2.01 31.67 -1.65
N VAL A 52 0.84 31.23 -2.12
CA VAL A 52 0.23 31.77 -3.37
C VAL A 52 -1.19 32.33 -3.16
N TYR A 53 -1.84 32.07 -2.01
CA TYR A 53 -3.16 32.65 -1.71
C TYR A 53 -3.20 33.23 -0.29
N GLY A 54 -2.76 34.47 -0.14
CA GLY A 54 -2.84 35.14 1.18
C GLY A 54 -2.08 36.46 1.29
N ALA A 55 -2.11 37.30 0.27
CA ALA A 55 -1.53 38.64 0.35
C ALA A 55 -2.39 39.66 -0.40
N SER A 56 -3.51 40.05 0.21
CA SER A 56 -4.16 41.32 -0.10
C SER A 56 -4.55 41.99 1.21
N LYS A 57 -3.55 42.64 1.82
CA LYS A 57 -3.76 43.69 2.81
C LYS A 57 -4.57 44.82 2.17
N ALA A 58 -5.51 45.30 2.96
CA ALA A 58 -6.38 46.45 2.75
C ALA A 58 -5.82 47.54 1.83
N GLN A 59 -6.57 47.86 0.78
CA GLN A 59 -6.64 49.22 0.28
C GLN A 59 -8.06 49.52 -0.25
N GLU A 60 -8.80 50.20 0.61
CA GLU A 60 -9.81 51.22 0.33
C GLU A 60 -10.04 51.55 -1.16
N GLY A 61 -11.18 51.10 -1.70
CA GLY A 61 -11.61 51.41 -3.05
C GLY A 61 -13.03 50.93 -3.27
N ARG A 62 -14.01 51.77 -2.89
CA ARG A 62 -15.46 51.53 -3.01
C ARG A 62 -15.88 51.13 -4.43
N ARG A 63 -15.90 49.83 -4.71
CA ARG A 63 -16.79 49.23 -5.70
C ARG A 63 -17.86 48.48 -4.92
N ALA A 64 -19.13 48.72 -5.22
CA ALA A 64 -20.21 47.91 -4.67
C ALA A 64 -20.02 46.48 -5.19
N THR A 65 -19.43 45.61 -4.36
CA THR A 65 -19.27 44.19 -4.64
C THR A 65 -20.54 43.46 -4.20
N ILE A 66 -20.81 42.29 -4.76
CA ILE A 66 -21.98 41.47 -4.41
C ILE A 66 -22.05 41.23 -2.90
N SER A 67 -20.90 41.06 -2.22
CA SER A 67 -20.82 40.96 -0.77
C SER A 67 -21.39 42.18 -0.04
N SER A 68 -21.08 43.41 -0.52
CA SER A 68 -21.64 44.64 0.07
C SER A 68 -23.16 44.77 -0.13
N ALA A 69 -23.71 44.24 -1.24
CA ALA A 69 -25.16 44.21 -1.44
C ALA A 69 -25.85 43.16 -0.57
N LEU A 70 -25.22 41.99 -0.39
CA LEU A 70 -25.71 40.94 0.49
C LEU A 70 -25.69 41.37 1.97
N GLU A 71 -24.66 42.08 2.41
CA GLU A 71 -24.58 42.66 3.77
C GLU A 71 -25.69 43.70 4.05
N LEU A 72 -26.25 44.34 3.01
CA LEU A 72 -27.42 45.22 3.17
C LEU A 72 -28.74 44.44 3.36
N GLU A 73 -28.85 43.24 2.79
CA GLU A 73 -30.09 42.44 2.80
C GLU A 73 -30.10 41.36 3.90
N GLY A 74 -28.95 41.03 4.45
CA GLY A 74 -28.78 39.99 5.46
C GLY A 74 -27.38 39.91 6.04
N THR A 75 -27.14 38.88 6.84
CA THR A 75 -25.85 38.60 7.45
C THR A 75 -25.07 37.64 6.55
N VAL A 76 -23.82 37.99 6.23
CA VAL A 76 -22.89 37.15 5.46
C VAL A 76 -21.81 36.64 6.40
N SER A 77 -21.54 35.34 6.36
CA SER A 77 -20.42 34.70 7.06
C SER A 77 -19.62 33.86 6.07
N HIS A 78 -18.30 33.88 6.20
CA HIS A 78 -17.40 33.12 5.34
C HIS A 78 -16.71 32.02 6.16
N ASP A 79 -16.79 30.79 5.68
CA ASP A 79 -16.06 29.64 6.23
C ASP A 79 -15.28 28.96 5.09
N GLY A 80 -13.97 29.21 5.03
CA GLY A 80 -13.13 28.83 3.90
C GLY A 80 -13.65 29.42 2.57
N ASP A 81 -13.92 28.55 1.60
CA ASP A 81 -14.48 28.92 0.29
C ASP A 81 -16.02 29.01 0.31
N LEU A 82 -16.68 28.67 1.42
CA LEU A 82 -18.14 28.68 1.55
C LEU A 82 -18.64 30.02 2.08
N THR A 83 -19.65 30.58 1.40
CA THR A 83 -20.34 31.81 1.84
C THR A 83 -21.72 31.46 2.37
N HIS A 84 -21.92 31.66 3.67
CA HIS A 84 -23.21 31.58 4.33
C HIS A 84 -23.91 32.94 4.26
N PHE A 85 -25.16 32.96 3.80
CA PHE A 85 -25.98 34.16 3.76
C PHE A 85 -27.33 33.90 4.44
N VAL A 86 -27.69 34.75 5.40
CA VAL A 86 -28.98 34.72 6.09
C VAL A 86 -29.67 36.07 5.90
N ALA A 87 -30.77 36.08 5.14
CA ALA A 87 -31.54 37.30 4.91
C ALA A 87 -32.24 37.80 6.20
N ASN A 88 -32.29 39.11 6.42
CA ASN A 88 -32.93 39.71 7.59
C ASN A 88 -34.45 39.44 7.66
N ASN A 89 -35.08 39.19 6.51
CA ASN A 89 -36.51 38.88 6.38
C ASN A 89 -36.76 37.43 5.93
N LEU A 90 -35.89 36.50 6.33
CA LEU A 90 -35.98 35.09 5.91
C LEU A 90 -37.38 34.50 6.14
N GLN A 91 -37.98 34.75 7.31
CA GLN A 91 -39.34 34.30 7.64
C GLN A 91 -40.42 34.80 6.65
N MET A 92 -40.34 36.06 6.23
CA MET A 92 -41.30 36.65 5.29
C MET A 92 -41.06 36.13 3.88
N LYS A 93 -39.78 35.95 3.48
CA LYS A 93 -39.42 35.32 2.19
C LYS A 93 -39.88 33.86 2.12
N ILE A 94 -39.71 33.10 3.19
CA ILE A 94 -40.23 31.72 3.30
C ILE A 94 -41.76 31.73 3.22
N LYS A 95 -42.45 32.60 3.96
CA LYS A 95 -43.91 32.70 3.93
C LYS A 95 -44.46 33.08 2.55
N MET A 96 -43.76 33.95 1.81
CA MET A 96 -44.12 34.28 0.43
C MET A 96 -43.82 33.11 -0.54
N SER A 97 -42.78 32.31 -0.25
CA SER A 97 -42.42 31.12 -1.03
C SER A 97 -43.32 29.91 -0.75
N SER A 98 -43.90 29.80 0.44
CA SER A 98 -44.75 28.66 0.84
C SER A 98 -46.17 28.71 0.28
N ARG A 99 -46.61 29.82 -0.33
CA ARG A 99 -47.96 29.93 -0.94
C ARG A 99 -48.10 29.20 -2.27
N GLY A 100 -47.06 28.50 -2.73
CA GLY A 100 -47.09 27.70 -3.97
C GLY A 100 -46.67 26.23 -3.80
N SER A 101 -46.51 25.71 -2.57
CA SER A 101 -45.89 24.40 -2.35
C SER A 101 -46.72 23.41 -1.51
N LEU A 102 -47.97 23.74 -1.16
CA LEU A 102 -48.81 22.89 -0.30
C LEU A 102 -50.22 22.74 -0.88
N GLU A 103 -50.31 22.19 -2.08
CA GLU A 103 -51.53 21.52 -2.58
C GLU A 103 -51.06 20.51 -3.63
N ASP A 104 -50.73 19.29 -3.19
CA ASP A 104 -50.83 18.05 -3.99
C ASP A 104 -50.32 16.86 -3.14
N THR A 105 -51.09 16.46 -2.13
CA THR A 105 -51.19 15.07 -1.72
C THR A 105 -52.53 14.91 -1.03
N GLU A 106 -53.55 14.51 -1.79
CA GLU A 106 -54.58 13.55 -1.39
C GLU A 106 -55.75 13.55 -2.38
N THR A 107 -55.81 12.56 -3.28
CA THR A 107 -57.09 12.05 -3.77
C THR A 107 -57.05 10.54 -3.95
N THR A 108 -57.47 9.81 -2.92
CA THR A 108 -58.55 8.81 -2.98
C THR A 108 -58.90 8.49 -1.52
N THR A 109 -60.06 8.80 -0.95
CA THR A 109 -61.43 8.55 -1.40
C THR A 109 -62.45 9.34 -0.56
N ALA A 110 -63.44 9.92 -1.25
CA ALA A 110 -64.85 10.11 -0.87
C ALA A 110 -65.29 11.09 0.25
N ALA A 111 -66.10 12.05 -0.22
CA ALA A 111 -67.30 12.65 0.40
C ALA A 111 -67.13 13.65 1.55
N ALA A 112 -67.37 14.94 1.27
CA ALA A 112 -68.56 15.68 1.72
C ALA A 112 -68.47 17.19 1.41
N SER A 113 -69.50 17.67 0.68
CA SER A 113 -70.25 18.91 0.97
C SER A 113 -69.58 20.29 0.92
N ALA A 114 -69.91 20.99 -0.17
CA ALA A 114 -70.48 22.34 -0.21
C ALA A 114 -69.78 23.50 0.53
N SER A 115 -69.21 24.43 -0.24
CA SER A 115 -69.42 25.88 -0.11
C SER A 115 -68.97 26.58 -1.38
N SER A 116 -69.94 27.15 -2.09
CA SER A 116 -69.75 28.10 -3.19
C SER A 116 -68.95 29.31 -2.72
N SER A 117 -67.93 29.73 -3.47
CA SER A 117 -67.85 31.12 -3.96
C SER A 117 -66.62 31.32 -4.85
N GLN A 118 -66.86 31.54 -6.13
CA GLN A 118 -66.24 32.62 -6.91
C GLN A 118 -64.73 32.85 -6.69
N LEU A 119 -63.89 31.97 -7.24
CA LEU A 119 -62.55 32.34 -7.76
C LEU A 119 -62.29 31.59 -9.07
N SER A 120 -63.27 31.70 -9.98
CA SER A 120 -62.95 31.59 -11.40
C SER A 120 -61.95 32.71 -11.74
N ALA A 121 -60.89 32.35 -12.47
CA ALA A 121 -59.95 33.28 -13.12
C ALA A 121 -58.80 33.89 -12.29
N ARG A 122 -58.03 33.11 -11.51
CA ARG A 122 -56.60 33.45 -11.33
C ARG A 122 -55.66 32.32 -10.87
N SER A 123 -56.03 31.05 -11.02
CA SER A 123 -54.98 30.05 -11.18
C SER A 123 -54.50 30.18 -12.62
N LYS A 124 -53.55 31.09 -12.85
CA LYS A 124 -52.57 30.85 -13.91
C LYS A 124 -51.90 29.56 -13.44
N VAL A 125 -52.44 28.43 -13.87
CA VAL A 125 -51.72 27.16 -13.99
C VAL A 125 -50.34 27.61 -14.40
N ALA A 126 -49.35 27.38 -13.54
CA ALA A 126 -47.98 27.72 -13.84
C ALA A 126 -47.77 27.36 -15.30
N ASP A 127 -47.46 28.36 -16.11
CA ASP A 127 -47.35 28.30 -17.56
C ASP A 127 -46.11 27.46 -17.88
N ILE A 128 -46.18 26.20 -17.46
CA ILE A 128 -45.23 25.13 -17.69
C ILE A 128 -45.86 24.43 -18.89
N PRO A 129 -45.28 24.59 -20.09
CA PRO A 129 -45.71 23.86 -21.27
C PRO A 129 -45.82 22.37 -20.92
N PRO A 130 -46.81 21.65 -21.45
CA PRO A 130 -46.94 20.22 -21.19
C PRO A 130 -45.61 19.54 -21.51
N VAL A 131 -45.03 18.86 -20.50
CA VAL A 131 -43.76 18.15 -20.65
C VAL A 131 -43.95 17.08 -21.70
N ASP A 132 -43.12 17.11 -22.74
CA ASP A 132 -43.18 16.12 -23.80
C ASP A 132 -42.84 14.72 -23.24
N PRO A 133 -43.78 13.76 -23.26
CA PRO A 133 -43.55 12.41 -22.74
C PRO A 133 -42.51 11.61 -23.56
N GLN A 134 -42.12 12.06 -24.75
CA GLN A 134 -41.00 11.46 -25.49
C GLN A 134 -39.67 11.77 -24.81
N VAL A 135 -39.46 13.02 -24.37
CA VAL A 135 -38.21 13.44 -23.71
C VAL A 135 -37.98 12.66 -22.42
N ILE A 136 -39.04 12.37 -21.65
CA ILE A 136 -38.93 11.56 -20.43
C ILE A 136 -38.49 10.12 -20.76
N ARG A 137 -39.05 9.52 -21.82
CA ARG A 137 -38.66 8.17 -22.26
C ARG A 137 -37.23 8.12 -22.80
N ASP A 138 -36.81 9.14 -23.56
CA ASP A 138 -35.44 9.25 -24.03
C ASP A 138 -34.46 9.39 -22.86
N LEU A 139 -34.84 10.16 -21.84
CA LEU A 139 -34.04 10.36 -20.63
C LEU A 139 -33.97 9.08 -19.77
N GLU A 140 -35.07 8.34 -19.67
CA GLU A 140 -35.10 7.01 -19.05
C GLU A 140 -34.18 6.03 -19.79
N GLN A 141 -34.26 5.99 -21.12
CA GLN A 141 -33.45 5.11 -21.95
C GLN A 141 -31.96 5.45 -21.88
N LEU A 142 -31.62 6.75 -21.91
CA LEU A 142 -30.25 7.22 -21.72
C LEU A 142 -29.73 6.88 -20.33
N THR A 143 -30.55 7.02 -19.29
CA THR A 143 -30.20 6.68 -17.91
C THR A 143 -29.96 5.18 -17.75
N GLN A 144 -30.80 4.34 -18.37
CA GLN A 144 -30.59 2.88 -18.39
C GLN A 144 -29.31 2.50 -19.14
N ASP A 145 -29.02 3.11 -20.27
CA ASP A 145 -27.80 2.84 -21.05
C ASP A 145 -26.53 3.26 -20.29
N VAL A 146 -26.57 4.39 -19.58
CA VAL A 146 -25.49 4.81 -18.68
C VAL A 146 -25.31 3.83 -17.53
N ALA A 147 -26.40 3.39 -16.88
CA ALA A 147 -26.33 2.41 -15.80
C ALA A 147 -25.69 1.10 -16.28
N GLN A 148 -26.10 0.58 -17.43
CA GLN A 148 -25.52 -0.63 -18.02
C GLN A 148 -24.04 -0.47 -18.36
N LYS A 149 -23.61 0.70 -18.84
CA LYS A 149 -22.19 0.98 -19.12
C LYS A 149 -21.36 1.04 -17.82
N VAL A 150 -21.91 1.63 -16.75
CA VAL A 150 -21.27 1.66 -15.44
C VAL A 150 -21.13 0.25 -14.88
N ASP A 151 -22.16 -0.59 -14.99
CA ASP A 151 -22.11 -1.99 -14.54
C ASP A 151 -21.04 -2.79 -15.28
N GLN A 152 -20.98 -2.64 -16.62
CA GLN A 152 -19.94 -3.27 -17.44
C GLN A 152 -18.54 -2.80 -17.04
N MET A 153 -18.36 -1.50 -16.81
CA MET A 153 -17.08 -0.94 -16.36
C MET A 153 -16.69 -1.48 -14.98
N LEU A 154 -17.64 -1.58 -14.05
CA LEU A 154 -17.40 -2.07 -12.70
C LEU A 154 -17.03 -3.57 -12.71
N GLN A 155 -17.69 -4.34 -13.57
CA GLN A 155 -17.37 -5.75 -13.78
C GLN A 155 -15.98 -5.95 -14.42
N ALA A 156 -15.63 -5.12 -15.41
CA ALA A 156 -14.30 -5.12 -16.02
C ALA A 156 -13.21 -4.71 -15.02
N LEU A 157 -13.46 -3.69 -14.20
CA LEU A 157 -12.53 -3.23 -13.16
C LEU A 157 -12.32 -4.30 -12.09
N ASN A 158 -13.38 -4.96 -11.63
CA ASN A 158 -13.29 -6.08 -10.70
C ASN A 158 -12.47 -7.24 -11.29
N GLY A 159 -12.69 -7.58 -12.58
CA GLY A 159 -11.88 -8.58 -13.29
C GLY A 159 -10.40 -8.20 -13.35
N SER A 160 -10.09 -6.93 -13.66
CA SER A 160 -8.71 -6.44 -13.71
C SER A 160 -8.02 -6.49 -12.33
N ILE A 161 -8.73 -6.12 -11.26
CA ILE A 161 -8.21 -6.20 -9.89
C ILE A 161 -7.95 -7.64 -9.48
N GLN A 162 -8.88 -8.56 -9.78
CA GLN A 162 -8.69 -9.98 -9.49
C GLN A 162 -7.51 -10.56 -10.25
N ASN A 163 -7.32 -10.19 -11.52
CA ASN A 163 -6.16 -10.59 -12.31
C ASN A 163 -4.84 -10.06 -11.71
N MET A 164 -4.78 -8.79 -11.32
CA MET A 164 -3.62 -8.23 -10.62
C MET A 164 -3.35 -8.90 -9.26
N THR A 165 -4.41 -9.26 -8.53
CA THR A 165 -4.31 -9.96 -7.25
C THR A 165 -3.76 -11.38 -7.47
N ALA A 166 -4.26 -12.09 -8.48
CA ALA A 166 -3.77 -13.42 -8.83
C ALA A 166 -2.28 -13.38 -9.25
N LEU A 167 -1.87 -12.38 -10.03
CA LEU A 167 -0.46 -12.16 -10.36
C LEU A 167 0.40 -11.92 -9.12
N SER A 168 -0.08 -11.09 -8.17
CA SER A 168 0.64 -10.81 -6.93
C SER A 168 0.83 -12.07 -6.09
N VAL A 169 -0.20 -12.92 -5.99
CA VAL A 169 -0.11 -14.23 -5.34
C VAL A 169 0.89 -15.13 -6.07
N GLY A 170 0.85 -15.16 -7.41
CA GLY A 170 1.79 -15.91 -8.23
C GLY A 170 3.25 -15.47 -8.05
N TYR A 171 3.51 -14.17 -7.90
CA TYR A 171 4.86 -13.68 -7.59
C TYR A 171 5.34 -14.13 -6.22
N ILE A 172 4.49 -14.06 -5.20
CA ILE A 172 4.83 -14.54 -3.85
C ILE A 172 5.15 -16.05 -3.88
N GLN A 173 4.35 -16.83 -4.61
CA GLN A 173 4.58 -18.27 -4.78
C GLN A 173 5.91 -18.54 -5.49
N THR A 174 6.17 -17.86 -6.60
CA THR A 174 7.44 -18.01 -7.35
C THR A 174 8.65 -17.65 -6.49
N TYR A 175 8.56 -16.56 -5.71
CA TYR A 175 9.62 -16.17 -4.78
C TYR A 175 9.84 -17.22 -3.70
N ARG A 176 8.75 -17.74 -3.14
CA ARG A 176 8.81 -18.80 -2.13
C ARG A 176 9.51 -20.04 -2.69
N ASP A 177 9.07 -20.53 -3.85
CA ASP A 177 9.63 -21.73 -4.49
C ASP A 177 11.12 -21.52 -4.83
N ALA A 178 11.49 -20.33 -5.31
CA ALA A 178 12.87 -19.99 -5.61
C ALA A 178 13.76 -19.95 -4.35
N VAL A 179 13.26 -19.38 -3.25
CA VAL A 179 13.98 -19.32 -1.97
C VAL A 179 14.07 -20.72 -1.35
N ASP A 180 12.99 -21.50 -1.36
CA ASP A 180 12.96 -22.87 -0.86
C ASP A 180 13.96 -23.75 -1.65
N GLY A 181 13.94 -23.67 -2.99
CA GLY A 181 14.88 -24.40 -3.86
C GLY A 181 16.33 -23.95 -3.70
N LEU A 182 16.59 -22.65 -3.49
CA LEU A 182 17.92 -22.15 -3.15
C LEU A 182 18.38 -22.69 -1.79
N GLY A 183 17.49 -22.74 -0.81
CA GLY A 183 17.76 -23.31 0.52
C GLY A 183 18.20 -24.77 0.43
N GLU A 184 17.48 -25.59 -0.33
CA GLU A 184 17.85 -26.99 -0.58
C GLU A 184 19.19 -27.12 -1.32
N SER A 185 19.43 -26.28 -2.34
CA SER A 185 20.69 -26.29 -3.09
C SER A 185 21.89 -25.96 -2.21
N VAL A 186 21.77 -24.94 -1.36
CA VAL A 186 22.82 -24.54 -0.42
C VAL A 186 23.03 -25.63 0.64
N ASP A 187 21.98 -26.25 1.18
CA ASP A 187 22.10 -27.38 2.11
C ASP A 187 22.86 -28.55 1.47
N MET A 188 22.53 -28.89 0.22
CA MET A 188 23.27 -29.91 -0.52
C MET A 188 24.74 -29.51 -0.72
N SER A 189 25.02 -28.23 -0.97
CA SER A 189 26.40 -27.73 -1.11
C SER A 189 27.19 -27.86 0.20
N ILE A 190 26.57 -27.58 1.34
CA ILE A 190 27.19 -27.70 2.67
C ILE A 190 27.49 -29.17 2.96
N LYS A 191 26.52 -30.07 2.72
CA LYS A 191 26.72 -31.52 2.84
C LYS A 191 27.83 -32.03 1.91
N GLY A 192 27.88 -31.50 0.69
CA GLY A 192 28.94 -31.77 -0.28
C GLY A 192 30.31 -31.33 0.24
N MET A 193 30.40 -30.14 0.83
CA MET A 193 31.63 -29.61 1.44
C MET A 193 32.12 -30.52 2.58
N TYR A 194 31.25 -30.92 3.50
CA TYR A 194 31.62 -31.84 4.59
C TYR A 194 32.08 -33.21 4.07
N THR A 195 31.40 -33.73 3.04
CA THR A 195 31.81 -34.97 2.38
C THR A 195 33.19 -34.81 1.76
N LEU A 196 33.45 -33.72 1.03
CA LEU A 196 34.74 -33.43 0.42
C LEU A 196 35.85 -33.36 1.47
N MET A 197 35.60 -32.64 2.58
CA MET A 197 36.54 -32.52 3.68
C MET A 197 36.94 -33.89 4.24
N ALA A 198 35.96 -34.77 4.49
CA ALA A 198 36.24 -36.14 4.95
C ALA A 198 37.08 -36.93 3.94
N ARG A 199 36.83 -36.76 2.64
CA ARG A 199 37.64 -37.41 1.59
C ARG A 199 39.05 -36.84 1.48
N CYS A 200 39.23 -35.55 1.70
CA CYS A 200 40.58 -34.95 1.78
C CYS A 200 41.37 -35.52 2.96
N GLU A 201 40.75 -35.67 4.13
CA GLU A 201 41.41 -36.28 5.31
C GLU A 201 41.76 -37.76 5.07
N GLU A 202 40.88 -38.51 4.41
CA GLU A 202 41.15 -39.90 4.02
C GLU A 202 42.30 -40.00 3.01
N LEU A 203 42.30 -39.13 2.00
CA LEU A 203 43.38 -39.04 1.01
C LEU A 203 44.72 -38.71 1.68
N ASP A 204 44.75 -37.73 2.58
CA ASP A 204 45.97 -37.34 3.30
C ASP A 204 46.54 -38.52 4.12
N ARG A 205 45.69 -39.27 4.84
CA ARG A 205 46.12 -40.50 5.52
C ARG A 205 46.68 -41.53 4.54
N SER A 206 46.04 -41.70 3.39
CA SER A 206 46.50 -42.65 2.35
C SER A 206 47.84 -42.24 1.70
N MET A 207 48.19 -40.95 1.73
CA MET A 207 49.45 -40.44 1.19
C MET A 207 50.65 -40.56 2.14
N GLN A 208 50.43 -40.78 3.44
CA GLN A 208 51.53 -40.90 4.43
C GLN A 208 52.63 -41.91 4.04
N PRO A 209 52.32 -43.13 3.52
CA PRO A 209 53.34 -44.08 3.08
C PRO A 209 54.15 -43.58 1.87
N VAL A 210 53.54 -42.79 0.99
CA VAL A 210 54.22 -42.20 -0.18
C VAL A 210 55.28 -41.20 0.29
N HIS A 211 54.97 -40.37 1.28
CA HIS A 211 55.94 -39.45 1.89
C HIS A 211 57.09 -40.19 2.57
N ALA A 212 56.80 -41.30 3.26
CA ALA A 212 57.81 -42.15 3.88
C ALA A 212 58.75 -42.79 2.84
N LEU A 213 58.20 -43.36 1.76
CA LEU A 213 58.96 -43.92 0.65
C LEU A 213 59.86 -42.86 0.00
N ALA A 214 59.34 -41.66 -0.24
CA ALA A 214 60.13 -40.56 -0.80
C ALA A 214 61.31 -40.16 0.11
N LYS A 215 61.19 -40.33 1.43
CA LYS A 215 62.30 -40.11 2.37
C LYS A 215 63.34 -41.24 2.29
N GLN A 216 62.90 -42.49 2.22
CA GLN A 216 63.80 -43.64 2.07
C GLN A 216 64.62 -43.57 0.79
N ILE A 217 64.00 -43.21 -0.34
CA ILE A 217 64.71 -43.04 -1.62
C ILE A 217 65.80 -41.96 -1.51
N ARG A 218 65.50 -40.83 -0.84
CA ARG A 218 66.49 -39.77 -0.60
C ARG A 218 67.66 -40.25 0.25
N GLU A 219 67.41 -41.06 1.27
CA GLU A 219 68.47 -41.62 2.11
C GLU A 219 69.35 -42.62 1.35
N ILE A 220 68.74 -43.48 0.53
CA ILE A 220 69.48 -44.40 -0.35
C ILE A 220 70.38 -43.60 -1.30
N LYS A 221 69.83 -42.55 -1.92
CA LYS A 221 70.60 -41.67 -2.81
C LYS A 221 71.81 -41.05 -2.08
N ARG A 222 71.59 -40.49 -0.89
CA ARG A 222 72.66 -39.92 -0.07
C ARG A 222 73.73 -40.96 0.28
N THR A 223 73.31 -42.17 0.63
CA THR A 223 74.23 -43.26 0.95
C THR A 223 75.07 -43.65 -0.27
N LEU A 224 74.44 -43.73 -1.44
CA LEU A 224 75.14 -43.96 -2.71
C LEU A 224 76.16 -42.85 -3.03
N GLU A 225 75.81 -41.59 -2.82
CA GLU A 225 76.72 -40.44 -3.03
C GLU A 225 77.97 -40.53 -2.12
N ILE A 226 77.82 -40.98 -0.86
CA ILE A 226 78.94 -41.19 0.06
C ILE A 226 79.84 -42.33 -0.42
N PHE A 227 79.25 -43.47 -0.81
CA PHE A 227 80.01 -44.59 -1.36
C PHE A 227 80.78 -44.18 -2.62
N GLU A 228 80.16 -43.41 -3.51
CA GLU A 228 80.83 -42.90 -4.70
C GLU A 228 82.03 -42.01 -4.37
N ALA A 229 81.91 -41.16 -3.34
CA ALA A 229 82.99 -40.29 -2.88
C ALA A 229 84.15 -41.05 -2.22
N LEU A 230 83.90 -42.21 -1.60
CA LEU A 230 84.94 -43.06 -1.01
C LEU A 230 85.68 -43.92 -2.06
N CYS A 231 85.05 -44.16 -3.22
CA CYS A 231 85.63 -44.93 -4.33
C CYS A 231 86.30 -44.06 -5.41
N LYS A 232 86.27 -42.73 -5.26
CA LYS A 232 87.04 -41.75 -6.05
C LYS A 232 88.36 -41.43 -5.36
#